data_AF-A0A157ZVP1-F1
#
_entry.id   AF-A0A157ZVP1-F1
#
_cell.length_a   1.000
_cell.length_b   1.000
_cell.length_c   1.000
_cell.angle_alpha   90.00
_cell.angle_beta   90.00
_cell.angle_gamma   90.00
#
_symmetry.space_group_name_H-M   'P 1'
#
loop_
_entity.id
_entity.type
_entity.pdbx_description
1 polymer ?
#
loop_
_entity_poly.entity_id
_entity_poly.type
_entity_poly.pdbx_seq_one_letter_code
_entity_poly.pdbx_strand_id
1 'polypeptide(L)'
;MPTDVDNITDEQIASIADRLTEEGRKVSPVTVWQEAGNGSVVAIAAGLQRWREARSPEVPQQQSPTGLPDDLAQTLVDVARRLWTVSRDETERMSGQRLSAVSQRLSTALAERDEALAEFQKTGDEAAQNRQQMTEMLGALRASEESVAHLRSELDAATARAQTAETRVAEAAQLASAEQSQLEAMKAALEEERRAKEALSAALSAKDEDIARMAQELDQARQQHGELHTLLAGKDEELARAADERDQARQQHEQLSASFAGKDEEFARIAEELAQMRQQHGDLRASLASKDEELARLASERDHARQQHEVLSLASQEKSAEAERWSQDANAAHARAQAAETQASESLARIAALEAELNEGRNALVTEREGAAARSAEMSAQRDHAGRIGGELDEARKQISALMEEKAEQGAELARVSNDVNALRQRAEAAEKNATELARRLVEKEQGEESELASLQRQVSAQAKAHSKAYDDLRANAEQWVTYAKDLRQRLDVANEKILFIDARSTGEVALMRRLAVELERLKPDHELVFREAQQKLIGDKMAQQLAQKGYRYDPATAVMSKIET
;
A
#
# COMPACT_ATOMS: atom_id res chain seq x y z
N MET A 1 21.96 -66.02 -55.37
CA MET A 1 23.28 -66.65 -55.57
C MET A 1 23.20 -68.05 -55.00
N PRO A 2 23.09 -69.10 -55.82
CA PRO A 2 23.14 -70.47 -55.32
C PRO A 2 24.57 -70.76 -54.89
N THR A 3 24.75 -71.14 -53.63
CA THR A 3 26.02 -71.63 -53.09
C THR A 3 26.38 -72.93 -53.80
N ASP A 4 27.55 -72.96 -54.45
CA ASP A 4 28.24 -74.22 -54.77
C ASP A 4 28.34 -75.03 -53.48
N VAL A 5 27.52 -76.07 -53.39
CA VAL A 5 27.61 -77.05 -52.31
C VAL A 5 28.76 -77.97 -52.71
N ASP A 6 29.87 -77.87 -51.97
CA ASP A 6 31.02 -78.75 -52.06
C ASP A 6 30.58 -80.24 -52.02
N ASN A 7 30.40 -80.83 -53.20
CA ASN A 7 30.02 -82.22 -53.35
C ASN A 7 31.29 -83.08 -53.41
N ILE A 8 31.53 -83.84 -52.35
CA ILE A 8 32.58 -84.87 -52.33
C ILE A 8 32.30 -85.92 -53.41
N THR A 9 33.31 -86.28 -54.19
CA THR A 9 33.18 -87.26 -55.29
C THR A 9 33.41 -88.68 -54.79
N ASP A 10 32.80 -89.67 -55.46
CA ASP A 10 32.96 -91.10 -55.12
C ASP A 10 34.43 -91.56 -55.17
N GLU A 11 35.25 -90.96 -56.04
CA GLU A 11 36.68 -91.23 -56.17
C GLU A 11 37.48 -90.72 -54.96
N GLN A 12 37.11 -89.57 -54.40
CA GLN A 12 37.69 -89.05 -53.16
C GLN A 12 37.31 -89.93 -51.96
N ILE A 13 36.05 -90.39 -51.89
CA ILE A 13 35.59 -91.33 -50.85
C ILE A 13 36.38 -92.64 -50.93
N ALA A 14 36.57 -93.19 -52.13
CA ALA A 14 37.36 -94.42 -52.34
C ALA A 14 38.84 -94.23 -51.96
N SER A 15 39.47 -93.11 -52.31
CA SER A 15 40.87 -92.81 -51.96
C SER A 15 41.08 -92.66 -50.45
N ILE A 16 40.14 -92.01 -49.74
CA ILE A 16 40.19 -91.89 -48.28
C ILE A 16 39.94 -93.25 -47.61
N ALA A 17 39.00 -94.05 -48.13
CA ALA A 17 38.74 -95.40 -47.64
C ALA A 17 39.95 -96.34 -47.82
N ASP A 18 40.66 -96.25 -48.95
CA ASP A 18 41.88 -97.00 -49.22
C ASP A 18 43.00 -96.63 -48.26
N ARG A 19 43.21 -95.33 -48.05
CA ARG A 19 44.21 -94.83 -47.09
C ARG A 19 43.91 -95.26 -45.66
N LEU A 20 42.66 -95.14 -45.21
CA LEU A 20 42.24 -95.61 -43.88
C LEU A 20 42.42 -97.13 -43.72
N THR A 21 42.25 -97.89 -44.80
CA THR A 21 42.49 -99.34 -44.81
C THR A 21 43.99 -99.66 -44.72
N GLU A 22 44.86 -98.93 -45.43
CA GLU A 22 46.32 -99.05 -45.34
C GLU A 22 46.86 -98.67 -43.95
N GLU A 23 46.24 -97.67 -43.31
CA GLU A 23 46.56 -97.24 -41.94
C GLU A 23 46.01 -98.17 -40.85
N GLY A 24 45.26 -99.22 -41.20
CA GLY A 24 44.63 -100.14 -40.24
C GLY A 24 43.48 -99.52 -39.41
N ARG A 25 42.96 -98.37 -39.83
CA ARG A 25 41.85 -97.65 -39.18
C ARG A 25 40.51 -98.16 -39.71
N LYS A 26 39.47 -98.09 -38.87
CA LYS A 26 38.12 -98.55 -39.25
C LYS A 26 37.50 -97.59 -40.28
N VAL A 27 37.23 -98.10 -41.48
CA VAL A 27 36.48 -97.38 -42.52
C VAL A 27 34.99 -97.36 -42.16
N SER A 28 34.44 -96.18 -41.87
CA SER A 28 33.05 -95.91 -41.50
C SER A 28 32.61 -94.58 -42.13
N PRO A 29 31.30 -94.37 -42.42
CA PRO A 29 30.83 -93.10 -42.98
C PRO A 29 31.24 -91.89 -42.14
N VAL A 30 31.31 -92.03 -40.81
CA VAL A 30 31.72 -90.96 -39.90
C VAL A 30 33.24 -90.73 -39.93
N THR A 31 34.06 -91.77 -40.06
CA THR A 31 35.52 -91.61 -40.12
C THR A 31 35.98 -91.05 -41.46
N VAL A 32 35.30 -91.42 -42.55
CA VAL A 32 35.56 -90.81 -43.87
C VAL A 32 35.06 -89.37 -43.93
N TRP A 33 33.93 -89.04 -43.30
CA TRP A 33 33.48 -87.64 -43.18
C TRP A 33 34.45 -86.77 -42.37
N GLN A 34 35.03 -87.31 -41.28
CA GLN A 34 36.04 -86.61 -40.49
C GLN A 34 37.33 -86.31 -41.28
N GLU A 35 37.79 -87.25 -42.12
CA GLU A 35 38.98 -87.06 -42.96
C GLU A 35 38.71 -86.19 -44.20
N ALA A 36 37.48 -86.22 -44.74
CA ALA A 36 37.11 -85.40 -45.89
C ALA A 36 36.80 -83.94 -45.54
N GLY A 37 36.29 -83.68 -44.33
CA GLY A 37 35.97 -82.33 -43.84
C GLY A 37 34.78 -81.65 -44.52
N ASN A 38 34.17 -82.27 -45.54
CA ASN A 38 33.03 -81.75 -46.29
C ASN A 38 32.16 -82.90 -46.85
N GLY A 39 30.97 -82.55 -47.39
CA GLY A 39 30.00 -83.51 -47.93
C GLY A 39 29.00 -84.07 -46.92
N SER A 40 27.89 -84.63 -47.43
CA SER A 40 26.84 -85.25 -46.61
C SER A 40 27.25 -86.67 -46.17
N VAL A 41 27.10 -86.99 -44.89
CA VAL A 41 27.36 -88.34 -44.33
C VAL A 41 26.59 -89.43 -45.08
N VAL A 42 25.41 -89.11 -45.62
CA VAL A 42 24.58 -90.04 -46.40
C VAL A 42 25.20 -90.33 -47.78
N ALA A 43 25.76 -89.31 -48.44
CA ALA A 43 26.46 -89.48 -49.71
C ALA A 43 27.76 -90.29 -49.53
N ILE A 44 28.50 -90.03 -48.45
CA ILE A 44 29.69 -90.79 -48.07
C ILE A 44 29.36 -92.25 -47.75
N ALA A 45 28.25 -92.52 -47.05
CA ALA A 45 27.80 -93.88 -46.79
C ALA A 45 27.48 -94.64 -48.10
N ALA A 46 26.85 -93.97 -49.07
CA ALA A 46 26.55 -94.57 -50.37
C ALA A 46 27.81 -94.83 -51.21
N GLY A 47 28.78 -93.90 -51.22
CA GLY A 47 30.08 -94.10 -51.90
C GLY A 47 30.91 -95.23 -51.28
N LEU A 48 30.93 -95.32 -49.94
CA LEU A 48 31.58 -96.41 -49.20
C LEU A 48 30.94 -97.78 -49.43
N GLN A 49 29.65 -97.81 -49.75
CA GLN A 49 28.93 -99.03 -50.10
C GLN A 49 29.40 -99.52 -51.48
N ARG A 50 29.43 -98.63 -52.50
CA ARG A 50 29.95 -98.95 -53.84
C ARG A 50 31.42 -99.39 -53.84
N TRP A 51 32.25 -98.71 -53.04
CA TRP A 51 33.65 -99.09 -52.84
C TRP A 51 33.82 -100.50 -52.24
N ARG A 52 32.97 -100.91 -51.28
CA ARG A 52 32.97 -102.26 -50.71
C ARG A 52 32.48 -103.32 -51.68
N GLU A 53 31.46 -102.99 -52.46
CA GLU A 53 30.90 -103.87 -53.50
C GLU A 53 31.93 -104.11 -54.63
N ALA A 54 32.71 -103.09 -55.01
CA ALA A 54 33.79 -103.21 -56.00
C ALA A 54 35.01 -104.02 -55.49
N ARG A 55 35.16 -104.20 -54.17
CA ARG A 55 36.28 -104.90 -53.53
C ARG A 55 35.98 -106.30 -53.01
N SER A 56 34.72 -106.76 -53.10
CA SER A 56 34.37 -108.11 -52.65
C SER A 56 34.55 -109.11 -53.79
N PRO A 57 35.45 -110.11 -53.68
CA PRO A 57 35.47 -111.23 -54.61
C PRO A 57 34.21 -112.07 -54.44
N GLU A 58 33.55 -112.43 -55.55
CA GLU A 58 32.50 -113.45 -55.62
C GLU A 58 33.06 -114.77 -55.06
N VAL A 59 32.64 -115.15 -53.84
CA VAL A 59 32.99 -116.44 -53.25
C VAL A 59 31.82 -117.42 -53.46
N PRO A 60 32.06 -118.62 -54.02
CA PRO A 60 31.02 -119.59 -54.37
C PRO A 60 30.31 -120.19 -53.15
N GLN A 61 29.03 -120.54 -53.34
CA GLN A 61 28.24 -121.36 -52.42
C GLN A 61 29.00 -122.65 -52.03
N GLN A 62 29.47 -122.73 -50.78
CA GLN A 62 30.03 -123.95 -50.21
C GLN A 62 28.96 -124.73 -49.44
N GLN A 63 28.80 -125.96 -49.91
CA GLN A 63 27.91 -127.02 -49.44
C GLN A 63 28.26 -127.43 -47.99
N SER A 64 27.21 -127.63 -47.19
CA SER A 64 27.29 -128.15 -45.83
C SER A 64 27.87 -129.58 -45.83
N PRO A 65 28.74 -129.93 -44.87
CA PRO A 65 29.25 -131.28 -44.73
C PRO A 65 28.17 -132.23 -44.17
N THR A 66 28.24 -133.44 -44.70
CA THR A 66 27.56 -134.69 -44.37
C THR A 66 27.13 -134.91 -42.91
N GLY A 67 25.84 -135.25 -42.74
CA GLY A 67 25.40 -136.33 -41.86
C GLY A 67 25.15 -136.00 -40.40
N LEU A 68 24.07 -135.27 -40.11
CA LEU A 68 23.32 -135.43 -38.85
C LEU A 68 22.00 -136.16 -39.17
N PRO A 69 21.51 -137.08 -38.32
CA PRO A 69 20.23 -137.77 -38.54
C PRO A 69 19.10 -136.76 -38.71
N ASP A 70 18.25 -136.93 -39.73
CA ASP A 70 17.18 -135.98 -40.09
C ASP A 70 16.27 -135.63 -38.90
N ASP A 71 16.06 -136.57 -37.98
CA ASP A 71 15.24 -136.38 -36.77
C ASP A 71 15.88 -135.37 -35.78
N LEU A 72 17.22 -135.35 -35.68
CA LEU A 72 17.96 -134.41 -34.83
C LEU A 72 18.07 -133.03 -35.49
N ALA A 73 18.23 -132.98 -36.82
CA ALA A 73 18.23 -131.72 -37.56
C ALA A 73 16.87 -131.03 -37.51
N GLN A 74 15.78 -131.79 -37.63
CA GLN A 74 14.41 -131.28 -37.51
C GLN A 74 14.13 -130.75 -36.10
N THR A 75 14.50 -131.49 -35.06
CA THR A 75 14.34 -131.04 -33.67
C THR A 75 15.21 -129.84 -33.34
N LEU A 76 16.47 -129.76 -33.82
CA LEU A 76 17.31 -128.59 -33.65
C LEU A 76 16.78 -127.36 -34.40
N VAL A 77 16.18 -127.53 -35.60
CA VAL A 77 15.53 -126.45 -36.34
C VAL A 77 14.24 -126.00 -35.67
N ASP A 78 13.43 -126.91 -35.13
CA ASP A 78 12.20 -126.58 -34.39
C ASP A 78 12.50 -125.92 -33.04
N VAL A 79 13.55 -126.37 -32.34
CA VAL A 79 14.06 -125.74 -31.13
C VAL A 79 14.62 -124.36 -31.47
N ALA A 80 15.41 -124.22 -32.53
CA ALA A 80 15.93 -122.92 -32.98
C ALA A 80 14.81 -121.97 -33.41
N ARG A 81 13.76 -122.46 -34.10
CA ARG A 81 12.57 -121.66 -34.43
C ARG A 81 11.84 -121.23 -33.17
N ARG A 82 11.60 -122.13 -32.22
CA ARG A 82 10.94 -121.82 -30.94
C ARG A 82 11.74 -120.81 -30.12
N LEU A 83 13.05 -121.02 -29.96
CA LEU A 83 13.96 -120.07 -29.30
C LEU A 83 13.99 -118.73 -30.02
N TRP A 84 13.97 -118.72 -31.36
CA TRP A 84 13.91 -117.50 -32.14
C TRP A 84 12.60 -116.75 -31.93
N THR A 85 11.44 -117.43 -31.97
CA THR A 85 10.15 -116.80 -31.65
C THR A 85 10.09 -116.31 -30.22
N VAL A 86 10.53 -117.09 -29.22
CA VAL A 86 10.50 -116.66 -27.81
C VAL A 86 11.45 -115.50 -27.59
N SER A 87 12.67 -115.53 -28.13
CA SER A 87 13.62 -114.42 -28.04
C SER A 87 13.10 -113.18 -28.78
N ARG A 88 12.40 -113.37 -29.90
CA ARG A 88 11.78 -112.26 -30.66
C ARG A 88 10.62 -111.66 -29.89
N ASP A 89 9.69 -112.47 -29.41
CA ASP A 89 8.54 -112.02 -28.63
C ASP A 89 8.99 -111.33 -27.33
N GLU A 90 10.05 -111.82 -26.69
CA GLU A 90 10.64 -111.23 -25.49
C GLU A 90 11.32 -109.88 -25.80
N THR A 91 12.06 -109.79 -26.89
CA THR A 91 12.65 -108.50 -27.32
C THR A 91 11.57 -107.52 -27.79
N GLU A 92 10.50 -107.97 -28.42
CA GLU A 92 9.32 -107.16 -28.79
C GLU A 92 8.57 -106.68 -27.52
N ARG A 93 8.40 -107.52 -26.50
CA ARG A 93 7.82 -107.10 -25.20
C ARG A 93 8.70 -106.10 -24.48
N MET A 94 9.99 -106.39 -24.32
CA MET A 94 10.91 -105.51 -23.60
C MET A 94 11.11 -104.18 -24.34
N SER A 95 11.15 -104.19 -25.67
CA SER A 95 11.18 -102.96 -26.47
C SER A 95 9.85 -102.19 -26.38
N GLY A 96 8.70 -102.87 -26.40
CA GLY A 96 7.39 -102.26 -26.19
C GLY A 96 7.25 -101.61 -24.81
N GLN A 97 7.67 -102.29 -23.74
CA GLN A 97 7.69 -101.73 -22.38
C GLN A 97 8.62 -100.52 -22.26
N ARG A 98 9.84 -100.61 -22.82
CA ARG A 98 10.78 -99.48 -22.83
C ARG A 98 10.22 -98.31 -23.64
N LEU A 99 9.62 -98.57 -24.80
CA LEU A 99 9.00 -97.54 -25.63
C LEU A 99 7.83 -96.88 -24.91
N SER A 100 6.98 -97.65 -24.22
CA SER A 100 5.89 -97.12 -23.40
C SER A 100 6.40 -96.25 -22.25
N ALA A 101 7.42 -96.72 -21.52
CA ALA A 101 8.01 -95.96 -20.41
C ALA A 101 8.70 -94.67 -20.89
N VAL A 102 9.40 -94.72 -22.02
CA VAL A 102 10.01 -93.53 -22.65
C VAL A 102 8.93 -92.59 -23.16
N SER A 103 7.87 -93.10 -23.79
CA SER A 103 6.74 -92.30 -24.27
C SER A 103 6.02 -91.63 -23.10
N GLN A 104 5.83 -92.33 -21.98
CA GLN A 104 5.22 -91.76 -20.77
C GLN A 104 6.11 -90.66 -20.19
N ARG A 105 7.42 -90.91 -20.02
CA ARG A 105 8.37 -89.88 -19.55
C ARG A 105 8.41 -88.66 -20.46
N LEU A 106 8.37 -88.87 -21.78
CA LEU A 106 8.31 -87.79 -22.76
C LEU A 106 7.01 -86.98 -22.60
N SER A 107 5.86 -87.66 -22.43
CA SER A 107 4.59 -86.98 -22.21
C SER A 107 4.57 -86.15 -20.93
N THR A 108 5.16 -86.66 -19.84
CA THR A 108 5.29 -85.92 -18.57
C THR A 108 6.21 -84.72 -18.73
N ALA A 109 7.38 -84.89 -19.37
CA ALA A 109 8.32 -83.80 -19.61
C ALA A 109 7.74 -82.71 -20.52
N LEU A 110 6.91 -83.09 -21.51
CA LEU A 110 6.19 -82.12 -22.34
C LEU A 110 5.14 -81.35 -21.53
N ALA A 111 4.38 -82.03 -20.67
CA ALA A 111 3.42 -81.38 -19.79
C ALA A 111 4.09 -80.40 -18.80
N GLU A 112 5.18 -80.81 -18.16
CA GLU A 112 5.97 -79.96 -17.26
C GLU A 112 6.56 -78.75 -18.01
N ARG A 113 7.04 -78.93 -19.25
CA ARG A 113 7.51 -77.83 -20.09
C ARG A 113 6.38 -76.85 -20.40
N ASP A 114 5.21 -77.36 -20.78
CA ASP A 114 4.08 -76.52 -21.16
C ASP A 114 3.52 -75.74 -19.94
N GLU A 115 3.53 -76.35 -18.75
CA GLU A 115 3.21 -75.69 -17.49
C GLU A 115 4.23 -74.60 -17.15
N ALA A 116 5.54 -74.90 -17.23
CA ALA A 116 6.59 -73.91 -17.01
C ALA A 116 6.55 -72.74 -18.02
N LEU A 117 6.19 -73.02 -19.28
CA LEU A 117 5.97 -71.97 -20.29
C LEU A 117 4.76 -71.10 -19.96
N ALA A 118 3.66 -71.69 -19.48
CA ALA A 118 2.49 -70.94 -19.05
C ALA A 118 2.79 -70.04 -17.84
N GLU A 119 3.55 -70.54 -16.86
CA GLU A 119 4.00 -69.73 -15.71
C GLU A 119 4.95 -68.60 -16.14
N PHE A 120 5.88 -68.87 -17.06
CA PHE A 120 6.77 -67.84 -17.61
C PHE A 120 6.00 -66.76 -18.38
N GLN A 121 5.01 -67.15 -19.19
CA GLN A 121 4.14 -66.19 -19.89
C GLN A 121 3.37 -65.34 -18.88
N LYS A 122 2.78 -65.96 -17.87
CA LYS A 122 2.05 -65.26 -16.80
C LYS A 122 2.93 -64.24 -16.07
N THR A 123 4.14 -64.62 -15.67
CA THR A 123 5.08 -63.69 -15.01
C THR A 123 5.54 -62.57 -15.94
N GLY A 124 5.66 -62.84 -17.25
CA GLY A 124 5.92 -61.84 -18.28
C GLY A 124 4.79 -60.81 -18.40
N ASP A 125 3.54 -61.27 -18.39
CA ASP A 125 2.34 -60.43 -18.42
C ASP A 125 2.22 -59.59 -17.14
N GLU A 126 2.43 -60.19 -15.97
CA GLU A 126 2.45 -59.48 -14.68
C GLU A 126 3.56 -58.41 -14.66
N ALA A 127 4.75 -58.72 -15.16
CA ALA A 127 5.84 -57.75 -15.27
C ALA A 127 5.52 -56.62 -16.26
N ALA A 128 4.80 -56.91 -17.36
CA ALA A 128 4.33 -55.90 -18.31
C ALA A 128 3.28 -54.98 -17.67
N GLN A 129 2.33 -55.55 -16.93
CA GLN A 129 1.32 -54.81 -16.18
C GLN A 129 1.96 -53.92 -15.11
N ASN A 130 2.94 -54.44 -14.36
CA ASN A 130 3.68 -53.64 -13.38
C ASN A 130 4.45 -52.48 -14.02
N ARG A 131 5.07 -52.68 -15.20
CA ARG A 131 5.74 -51.61 -15.95
C ARG A 131 4.75 -50.54 -16.44
N GLN A 132 3.56 -50.96 -16.88
CA GLN A 132 2.51 -50.04 -17.27
C GLN A 132 2.03 -49.20 -16.07
N GLN A 133 1.71 -49.86 -14.94
CA GLN A 133 1.30 -49.16 -13.71
C GLN A 133 2.37 -48.18 -13.22
N MET A 134 3.66 -48.55 -13.30
CA MET A 134 4.75 -47.65 -12.93
C MET A 134 4.83 -46.43 -13.85
N THR A 135 4.61 -46.63 -15.15
CA THR A 135 4.60 -45.54 -16.13
C THR A 135 3.42 -44.59 -15.90
N GLU A 136 2.24 -45.14 -15.58
CA GLU A 136 1.05 -44.38 -15.20
C GLU A 136 1.28 -43.59 -13.91
N MET A 137 1.85 -44.20 -12.87
CA MET A 137 2.19 -43.49 -11.62
C MET A 137 3.23 -42.40 -11.82
N LEU A 138 4.25 -42.63 -12.66
CA LEU A 138 5.23 -41.60 -13.00
C LEU A 138 4.61 -40.46 -13.82
N GLY A 139 3.64 -40.77 -14.69
CA GLY A 139 2.85 -39.77 -15.42
C GLY A 139 2.01 -38.92 -14.46
N ALA A 140 1.31 -39.56 -13.52
CA ALA A 140 0.51 -38.87 -12.50
C ALA A 140 1.39 -38.01 -11.58
N LEU A 141 2.57 -38.51 -11.17
CA LEU A 141 3.52 -37.75 -10.36
C LEU A 141 3.99 -36.50 -11.11
N ARG A 142 4.40 -36.62 -12.39
CA ARG A 142 4.80 -35.46 -13.20
C ARG A 142 3.67 -34.44 -13.37
N ALA A 143 2.45 -34.90 -13.64
CA ALA A 143 1.29 -34.01 -13.74
C ALA A 143 1.03 -33.27 -12.40
N SER A 144 1.21 -33.96 -11.27
CA SER A 144 1.10 -33.33 -9.96
C SER A 144 2.23 -32.32 -9.71
N GLU A 145 3.48 -32.63 -10.08
CA GLU A 145 4.62 -31.71 -9.97
C GLU A 145 4.41 -30.45 -10.83
N GLU A 146 3.91 -30.60 -12.04
CA GLU A 146 3.55 -29.49 -12.94
C GLU A 146 2.44 -28.63 -12.33
N SER A 147 1.41 -29.24 -11.73
CA SER A 147 0.34 -28.51 -11.05
C SER A 147 0.86 -27.72 -9.84
N VAL A 148 1.78 -28.29 -9.05
CA VAL A 148 2.42 -27.62 -7.92
C VAL A 148 3.30 -26.47 -8.41
N ALA A 149 4.04 -26.64 -9.51
CA ALA A 149 4.83 -25.57 -10.10
C ALA A 149 3.93 -24.42 -10.59
N HIS A 150 2.79 -24.72 -11.20
CA HIS A 150 1.81 -23.73 -11.61
C HIS A 150 1.23 -22.97 -10.43
N LEU A 151 0.77 -23.67 -9.38
CA LEU A 151 0.24 -23.05 -8.16
C LEU A 151 1.28 -22.17 -7.45
N ARG A 152 2.55 -22.57 -7.43
CA ARG A 152 3.64 -21.75 -6.89
C ARG A 152 3.81 -20.45 -7.69
N SER A 153 3.80 -20.53 -9.02
CA SER A 153 3.85 -19.33 -9.86
C SER A 153 2.65 -18.41 -9.67
N GLU A 154 1.45 -18.98 -9.46
CA GLU A 154 0.25 -18.18 -9.15
C GLU A 154 0.35 -17.52 -7.77
N LEU A 155 0.89 -18.23 -6.78
CA LEU A 155 1.14 -17.70 -5.44
C LEU A 155 2.16 -16.56 -5.46
N ASP A 156 3.26 -16.69 -6.20
CA ASP A 156 4.26 -15.63 -6.38
C ASP A 156 3.63 -14.40 -7.05
N ALA A 157 2.81 -14.61 -8.09
CA ALA A 157 2.08 -13.53 -8.75
C ALA A 157 1.03 -12.87 -7.84
N ALA A 158 0.31 -13.65 -7.03
CA ALA A 158 -0.64 -13.15 -6.05
C ALA A 158 0.08 -12.32 -4.97
N THR A 159 1.24 -12.79 -4.50
CA THR A 159 2.07 -12.10 -3.50
C THR A 159 2.60 -10.78 -4.04
N ALA A 160 3.09 -10.75 -5.29
CA ALA A 160 3.54 -9.50 -5.93
C ALA A 160 2.39 -8.49 -6.10
N ARG A 161 1.17 -8.96 -6.44
CA ARG A 161 -0.03 -8.11 -6.50
C ARG A 161 -0.42 -7.59 -5.11
N ALA A 162 -0.34 -8.41 -4.07
CA ALA A 162 -0.62 -8.01 -2.70
C ALA A 162 0.36 -6.93 -2.22
N GLN A 163 1.67 -7.12 -2.44
CA GLN A 163 2.70 -6.12 -2.12
C GLN A 163 2.46 -4.80 -2.85
N THR A 164 2.07 -4.85 -4.14
CA THR A 164 1.73 -3.64 -4.91
C THR A 164 0.46 -2.95 -4.37
N ALA A 165 -0.50 -3.71 -3.87
CA ALA A 165 -1.69 -3.16 -3.24
C ALA A 165 -1.34 -2.50 -1.89
N GLU A 166 -0.48 -3.14 -1.09
CA GLU A 166 0.01 -2.59 0.18
C GLU A 166 0.77 -1.27 -0.02
N THR A 167 1.65 -1.18 -1.01
CA THR A 167 2.36 0.08 -1.31
C THR A 167 1.37 1.19 -1.69
N ARG A 168 0.37 0.89 -2.52
CA ARG A 168 -0.68 1.87 -2.88
C ARG A 168 -1.53 2.30 -1.69
N VAL A 169 -1.85 1.39 -0.77
CA VAL A 169 -2.57 1.73 0.47
C VAL A 169 -1.71 2.61 1.37
N ALA A 170 -0.41 2.34 1.49
CA ALA A 170 0.51 3.18 2.24
C ALA A 170 0.65 4.59 1.64
N GLU A 171 0.75 4.70 0.30
CA GLU A 171 0.75 5.99 -0.41
C GLU A 171 -0.57 6.75 -0.20
N ALA A 172 -1.72 6.07 -0.32
CA ALA A 172 -3.02 6.69 -0.08
C ALA A 172 -3.19 7.17 1.38
N ALA A 173 -2.67 6.42 2.36
CA ALA A 173 -2.68 6.84 3.75
C ALA A 173 -1.79 8.07 3.99
N GLN A 174 -0.64 8.16 3.32
CA GLN A 174 0.22 9.35 3.38
C GLN A 174 -0.46 10.58 2.77
N LEU A 175 -1.09 10.42 1.60
CA LEU A 175 -1.85 11.49 0.96
C LEU A 175 -3.01 11.97 1.83
N ALA A 176 -3.79 11.05 2.41
CA ALA A 176 -4.89 11.39 3.31
C ALA A 176 -4.41 12.13 4.57
N SER A 177 -3.26 11.73 5.14
CA SER A 177 -2.65 12.43 6.27
C SER A 177 -2.21 13.85 5.91
N ALA A 178 -1.60 14.02 4.73
CA ALA A 178 -1.21 15.34 4.23
C ALA A 178 -2.43 16.23 4.00
N GLU A 179 -3.48 15.73 3.33
CA GLU A 179 -4.74 16.45 3.13
C GLU A 179 -5.42 16.82 4.46
N GLN A 180 -5.43 15.91 5.44
CA GLN A 180 -5.98 16.20 6.77
C GLN A 180 -5.22 17.34 7.46
N SER A 181 -3.88 17.32 7.39
CA SER A 181 -3.06 18.41 7.96
C SER A 181 -3.31 19.76 7.27
N GLN A 182 -3.53 19.74 5.94
CA GLN A 182 -3.90 20.95 5.18
C GLN A 182 -5.29 21.46 5.56
N LEU A 183 -6.27 20.56 5.73
CA LEU A 183 -7.62 20.93 6.18
C LEU A 183 -7.61 21.51 7.59
N GLU A 184 -6.81 20.96 8.51
CA GLU A 184 -6.65 21.50 9.85
C GLU A 184 -5.98 22.89 9.82
N ALA A 185 -4.96 23.08 8.99
CA ALA A 185 -4.34 24.39 8.79
C ALA A 185 -5.31 25.42 8.20
N MET A 186 -6.12 25.03 7.20
CA MET A 186 -7.15 25.91 6.62
C MET A 186 -8.25 26.26 7.63
N LYS A 187 -8.69 25.30 8.46
CA LYS A 187 -9.66 25.55 9.53
C LYS A 187 -9.11 26.54 10.56
N ALA A 188 -7.86 26.37 10.98
CA ALA A 188 -7.20 27.30 11.91
C ALA A 188 -7.09 28.71 11.31
N ALA A 189 -6.74 28.83 10.03
CA ALA A 189 -6.70 30.12 9.34
C ALA A 189 -8.09 30.79 9.25
N LEU A 190 -9.14 30.01 8.97
CA LEU A 190 -10.51 30.52 8.92
C LEU A 190 -11.02 30.95 10.30
N GLU A 191 -10.68 30.23 11.37
CA GLU A 191 -11.01 30.64 12.74
C GLU A 191 -10.30 31.94 13.12
N GLU A 192 -9.04 32.10 12.73
CA GLU A 192 -8.30 33.34 12.98
C GLU A 192 -8.87 34.51 12.18
N GLU A 193 -9.28 34.30 10.93
CA GLU A 193 -9.97 35.31 10.13
C GLU A 193 -11.32 35.71 10.77
N ARG A 194 -12.08 34.75 11.30
CA ARG A 194 -13.32 35.02 12.04
C ARG A 194 -13.06 35.85 13.30
N ARG A 195 -12.04 35.50 14.10
CA ARG A 195 -11.64 36.28 15.28
C ARG A 195 -11.23 37.69 14.90
N ALA A 196 -10.46 37.85 13.83
CA ALA A 196 -10.07 39.17 13.33
C ALA A 196 -11.30 39.99 12.89
N LYS A 197 -12.26 39.38 12.18
CA LYS A 197 -13.52 40.03 11.80
C LYS A 197 -14.38 40.41 13.00
N GLU A 198 -14.49 39.55 14.00
CA GLU A 198 -15.20 39.85 15.26
C GLU A 198 -14.54 41.01 16.00
N ALA A 199 -13.21 41.03 16.09
CA ALA A 199 -12.46 42.14 16.69
C ALA A 199 -12.66 43.46 15.93
N LEU A 200 -12.64 43.43 14.59
CA LEU A 200 -12.94 44.59 13.75
C LEU A 200 -14.38 45.07 13.94
N SER A 201 -15.35 44.15 14.00
CA SER A 201 -16.76 44.50 14.25
C SER A 201 -16.94 45.14 15.64
N ALA A 202 -16.26 44.63 16.66
CA ALA A 202 -16.29 45.22 18.00
C ALA A 202 -15.65 46.62 18.02
N ALA A 203 -14.53 46.80 17.31
CA ALA A 203 -13.87 48.11 17.17
C ALA A 203 -14.75 49.11 16.42
N LEU A 204 -15.45 48.69 15.36
CA LEU A 204 -16.41 49.54 14.64
C LEU A 204 -17.58 49.94 15.53
N SER A 205 -18.17 49.00 16.28
CA SER A 205 -19.24 49.32 17.24
C SER A 205 -18.79 50.33 18.29
N ALA A 206 -17.57 50.18 18.82
CA ALA A 206 -17.01 51.16 19.76
C ALA A 206 -16.81 52.54 19.11
N LYS A 207 -16.40 52.58 17.84
CA LYS A 207 -16.29 53.84 17.09
C LYS A 207 -17.64 54.47 16.79
N ASP A 208 -18.66 53.69 16.49
CA ASP A 208 -20.03 54.19 16.31
C ASP A 208 -20.58 54.78 17.62
N GLU A 209 -20.29 54.16 18.77
CA GLU A 209 -20.60 54.71 20.09
C GLU A 209 -19.83 56.03 20.37
N ASP A 210 -18.54 56.10 20.02
CA ASP A 210 -17.75 57.33 20.12
C ASP A 210 -18.34 58.45 19.24
N ILE A 211 -18.73 58.14 18.01
CA ILE A 211 -19.35 59.10 17.08
C ILE A 211 -20.69 59.56 17.64
N ALA A 212 -21.51 58.66 18.18
CA ALA A 212 -22.78 59.02 18.80
C ALA A 212 -22.59 59.95 20.00
N ARG A 213 -21.58 59.68 20.84
CA ARG A 213 -21.20 60.57 21.96
C ARG A 213 -20.75 61.94 21.46
N MET A 214 -19.84 61.99 20.49
CA MET A 214 -19.38 63.27 19.92
C MET A 214 -20.51 64.05 19.25
N ALA A 215 -21.45 63.39 18.58
CA ALA A 215 -22.62 64.04 18.00
C ALA A 215 -23.52 64.65 19.08
N GLN A 216 -23.73 63.93 20.19
CA GLN A 216 -24.49 64.43 21.33
C GLN A 216 -23.79 65.63 22.00
N GLU A 217 -22.47 65.56 22.19
CA GLU A 217 -21.67 66.68 22.73
C GLU A 217 -21.72 67.90 21.81
N LEU A 218 -21.66 67.70 20.49
CA LEU A 218 -21.79 68.78 19.51
C LEU A 218 -23.17 69.44 19.57
N ASP A 219 -24.24 68.66 19.68
CA ASP A 219 -25.60 69.19 19.78
C ASP A 219 -25.82 69.93 21.11
N GLN A 220 -25.24 69.44 22.21
CA GLN A 220 -25.20 70.17 23.49
C GLN A 220 -24.44 71.49 23.36
N ALA A 221 -23.26 71.49 22.73
CA ALA A 221 -22.48 72.71 22.51
C ALA A 221 -23.23 73.71 21.62
N ARG A 222 -23.96 73.24 20.61
CA ARG A 222 -24.83 74.09 19.77
C ARG A 222 -26.00 74.65 20.55
N GLN A 223 -26.63 73.87 21.42
CA GLN A 223 -27.70 74.36 22.31
C GLN A 223 -27.16 75.44 23.26
N GLN A 224 -26.03 75.19 23.92
CA GLN A 224 -25.35 76.18 24.78
C GLN A 224 -25.00 77.45 24.02
N HIS A 225 -24.47 77.34 22.79
CA HIS A 225 -24.19 78.49 21.95
C HIS A 225 -25.48 79.25 21.58
N GLY A 226 -26.57 78.53 21.30
CA GLY A 226 -27.89 79.12 21.07
C GLY A 226 -28.39 79.90 22.28
N GLU A 227 -28.30 79.32 23.49
CA GLU A 227 -28.66 79.97 24.75
C GLU A 227 -27.81 81.23 24.99
N LEU A 228 -26.49 81.13 24.85
CA LEU A 228 -25.58 82.26 24.95
C LEU A 228 -25.92 83.36 23.93
N HIS A 229 -26.27 82.99 22.70
CA HIS A 229 -26.69 83.94 21.68
C HIS A 229 -28.01 84.65 22.05
N THR A 230 -28.98 83.92 22.60
CA THR A 230 -30.23 84.54 23.08
C THR A 230 -30.00 85.47 24.28
N LEU A 231 -29.08 85.12 25.19
CA LEU A 231 -28.67 85.98 26.31
C LEU A 231 -27.96 87.24 25.81
N LEU A 232 -27.07 87.10 24.82
CA LEU A 232 -26.42 88.23 24.15
C LEU A 232 -27.43 89.15 23.49
N ALA A 233 -28.38 88.61 22.71
CA ALA A 233 -29.45 89.40 22.11
C ALA A 233 -30.30 90.14 23.18
N GLY A 234 -30.61 89.48 24.30
CA GLY A 234 -31.29 90.12 25.42
C GLY A 234 -30.46 91.25 26.05
N LYS A 235 -29.13 91.07 26.17
CA LYS A 235 -28.21 92.10 26.66
C LYS A 235 -28.10 93.27 25.68
N ASP A 236 -28.10 93.02 24.39
CA ASP A 236 -28.10 94.06 23.36
C ASP A 236 -29.40 94.87 23.39
N GLU A 237 -30.56 94.24 23.62
CA GLU A 237 -31.83 94.94 23.84
C GLU A 237 -31.82 95.79 25.12
N GLU A 238 -31.27 95.27 26.23
CA GLU A 238 -31.10 96.03 27.47
C GLU A 238 -30.18 97.24 27.26
N LEU A 239 -29.08 97.07 26.53
CA LEU A 239 -28.16 98.15 26.18
C LEU A 239 -28.83 99.19 25.28
N ALA A 240 -29.66 98.77 24.32
CA ALA A 240 -30.45 99.67 23.48
C ALA A 240 -31.44 100.49 24.32
N ARG A 241 -32.16 99.84 25.25
CA ARG A 241 -33.06 100.55 26.20
C ARG A 241 -32.30 101.53 27.09
N ALA A 242 -31.15 101.13 27.63
CA ALA A 242 -30.31 102.00 28.45
C ALA A 242 -29.76 103.19 27.64
N ALA A 243 -29.42 102.99 26.36
CA ALA A 243 -29.02 104.05 25.47
C ALA A 243 -30.17 105.04 25.19
N ASP A 244 -31.37 104.53 24.92
CA ASP A 244 -32.58 105.34 24.73
C ASP A 244 -32.93 106.14 26.00
N GLU A 245 -32.89 105.51 27.17
CA GLU A 245 -33.10 106.17 28.47
C GLU A 245 -32.06 107.28 28.71
N ARG A 246 -30.79 107.00 28.40
CA ARG A 246 -29.71 108.00 28.50
C ARG A 246 -29.95 109.17 27.54
N ASP A 247 -30.37 108.91 26.31
CA ASP A 247 -30.61 109.95 25.32
C ASP A 247 -31.85 110.78 25.68
N GLN A 248 -32.90 110.16 26.24
CA GLN A 248 -34.03 110.87 26.85
C GLN A 248 -33.58 111.75 28.02
N ALA A 249 -32.75 111.22 28.93
CA ALA A 249 -32.20 111.98 30.05
C ALA A 249 -31.35 113.17 29.57
N ARG A 250 -30.57 113.01 28.49
CA ARG A 250 -29.83 114.11 27.85
C ARG A 250 -30.77 115.16 27.27
N GLN A 251 -31.82 114.77 26.55
CA GLN A 251 -32.82 115.71 26.03
C GLN A 251 -33.53 116.47 27.16
N GLN A 252 -33.88 115.80 28.26
CA GLN A 252 -34.43 116.46 29.45
C GLN A 252 -33.44 117.45 30.06
N HIS A 253 -32.16 117.07 30.18
CA HIS A 253 -31.11 117.97 30.66
C HIS A 253 -30.92 119.18 29.73
N GLU A 254 -30.92 119.00 28.42
CA GLU A 254 -30.87 120.10 27.45
C GLU A 254 -32.07 121.03 27.57
N GLN A 255 -33.28 120.50 27.71
CA GLN A 255 -34.50 121.29 27.95
C GLN A 255 -34.43 122.09 29.25
N LEU A 256 -33.96 121.45 30.34
CA LEU A 256 -33.75 122.13 31.61
C LEU A 256 -32.69 123.22 31.50
N SER A 257 -31.58 122.93 30.82
CA SER A 257 -30.50 123.90 30.58
C SER A 257 -30.99 125.10 29.75
N ALA A 258 -31.81 124.87 28.73
CA ALA A 258 -32.43 125.94 27.95
C ALA A 258 -33.41 126.77 28.78
N SER A 259 -34.19 126.13 29.66
CA SER A 259 -35.06 126.84 30.61
C SER A 259 -34.25 127.67 31.60
N PHE A 260 -33.11 127.16 32.09
CA PHE A 260 -32.21 127.93 32.95
C PHE A 260 -31.58 129.10 32.22
N ALA A 261 -31.11 128.92 30.98
CA ALA A 261 -30.59 130.01 30.16
C ALA A 261 -31.66 131.11 29.93
N GLY A 262 -32.92 130.72 29.66
CA GLY A 262 -34.02 131.67 29.55
C GLY A 262 -34.28 132.43 30.86
N LYS A 263 -34.20 131.76 32.02
CA LYS A 263 -34.27 132.42 33.33
C LYS A 263 -33.09 133.35 33.58
N ASP A 264 -31.89 132.98 33.16
CA ASP A 264 -30.70 133.81 33.29
C ASP A 264 -30.81 135.08 32.42
N GLU A 265 -31.40 134.99 31.23
CA GLU A 265 -31.76 136.15 30.40
C GLU A 265 -32.81 137.04 31.07
N GLU A 266 -33.83 136.46 31.71
CA GLU A 266 -34.81 137.22 32.51
C GLU A 266 -34.13 137.91 33.70
N PHE A 267 -33.24 137.22 34.42
CA PHE A 267 -32.46 137.82 35.50
C PHE A 267 -31.54 138.95 35.00
N ALA A 268 -30.94 138.80 33.81
CA ALA A 268 -30.15 139.85 33.18
C ALA A 268 -31.01 141.08 32.84
N ARG A 269 -32.22 140.90 32.30
CA ARG A 269 -33.18 142.00 32.04
C ARG A 269 -33.59 142.71 33.33
N ILE A 270 -33.91 141.96 34.39
CA ILE A 270 -34.25 142.53 35.71
C ILE A 270 -33.06 143.33 36.28
N ALA A 271 -31.83 142.82 36.12
CA ALA A 271 -30.63 143.52 36.55
C ALA A 271 -30.40 144.82 35.75
N GLU A 272 -30.69 144.81 34.44
CA GLU A 272 -30.60 145.98 33.57
C GLU A 272 -31.68 147.03 33.90
N GLU A 273 -32.92 146.61 34.18
CA GLU A 273 -33.99 147.49 34.68
C GLU A 273 -33.61 148.12 36.04
N LEU A 274 -32.99 147.36 36.94
CA LEU A 274 -32.47 147.89 38.21
C LEU A 274 -31.33 148.90 38.00
N ALA A 275 -30.46 148.69 37.00
CA ALA A 275 -29.41 149.64 36.64
C ALA A 275 -30.01 150.94 36.07
N GLN A 276 -31.02 150.83 35.20
CA GLN A 276 -31.74 151.98 34.66
C GLN A 276 -32.49 152.76 35.76
N MET A 277 -33.14 152.08 36.70
CA MET A 277 -33.77 152.70 37.87
C MET A 277 -32.76 153.45 38.75
N ARG A 278 -31.55 152.89 38.95
CA ARG A 278 -30.47 153.56 39.68
C ARG A 278 -29.93 154.78 38.93
N GLN A 279 -29.84 154.70 37.60
CA GLN A 279 -29.45 155.83 36.77
C GLN A 279 -30.49 156.96 36.83
N GLN A 280 -31.79 156.64 36.72
CA GLN A 280 -32.88 157.61 36.90
C GLN A 280 -32.86 158.25 38.30
N HIS A 281 -32.59 157.47 39.35
CA HIS A 281 -32.38 158.01 40.70
C HIS A 281 -31.15 158.91 40.79
N GLY A 282 -30.07 158.59 40.08
CA GLY A 282 -28.87 159.42 39.95
C GLY A 282 -29.18 160.77 39.28
N ASP A 283 -29.93 160.74 38.17
CA ASP A 283 -30.32 161.93 37.42
C ASP A 283 -31.29 162.83 38.22
N LEU A 284 -32.24 162.24 38.95
CA LEU A 284 -33.09 162.98 39.89
C LEU A 284 -32.30 163.62 41.03
N ARG A 285 -31.25 162.93 41.53
CA ARG A 285 -30.37 163.46 42.58
C ARG A 285 -29.49 164.61 42.06
N ALA A 286 -29.05 164.54 40.79
CA ALA A 286 -28.35 165.64 40.13
C ALA A 286 -29.27 166.85 39.89
N SER A 287 -30.54 166.62 39.53
CA SER A 287 -31.55 167.70 39.45
C SER A 287 -31.85 168.34 40.82
N LEU A 288 -31.81 167.57 41.91
CA LEU A 288 -31.94 168.09 43.28
C LEU A 288 -30.72 168.92 43.69
N ALA A 289 -29.49 168.46 43.40
CA ALA A 289 -28.27 169.21 43.66
C ALA A 289 -28.23 170.55 42.88
N SER A 290 -28.68 170.55 41.62
CA SER A 290 -28.82 171.77 40.81
C SER A 290 -29.85 172.75 41.37
N LYS A 291 -30.94 172.26 41.99
CA LYS A 291 -31.95 173.10 42.66
C LYS A 291 -31.44 173.68 43.99
N ASP A 292 -30.58 172.95 44.70
CA ASP A 292 -29.93 173.42 45.94
C ASP A 292 -28.86 174.50 45.65
N GLU A 293 -28.16 174.41 44.51
CA GLU A 293 -27.20 175.44 44.06
C GLU A 293 -27.87 176.75 43.61
N GLU A 294 -29.09 176.70 43.05
CA GLU A 294 -29.90 177.89 42.73
C GLU A 294 -30.42 178.62 43.99
N LEU A 295 -30.71 177.88 45.07
CA LEU A 295 -31.10 178.46 46.36
C LEU A 295 -29.91 179.11 47.10
N ALA A 296 -28.70 178.58 46.94
CA ALA A 296 -27.48 179.17 47.51
C ALA A 296 -27.08 180.50 46.83
N ARG A 297 -27.38 180.66 45.52
CA ARG A 297 -27.10 181.90 44.75
C ARG A 297 -28.06 183.05 45.10
N LEU A 298 -29.32 182.77 45.44
CA LEU A 298 -30.30 183.79 45.86
C LEU A 298 -30.07 184.30 47.30
N ALA A 299 -29.34 183.56 48.14
CA ALA A 299 -28.97 183.99 49.49
C ALA A 299 -27.71 184.88 49.52
N SER A 300 -26.77 184.68 48.58
CA SER A 300 -25.50 185.43 48.53
C SER A 300 -25.64 186.85 47.96
N GLU A 301 -26.60 187.10 47.06
CA GLU A 301 -26.85 188.44 46.49
C GLU A 301 -27.48 189.45 47.48
N ARG A 302 -28.16 188.96 48.52
CA ARG A 302 -28.79 189.78 49.57
C ARG A 302 -27.78 190.28 50.62
N ASP A 303 -26.75 189.49 50.91
CA ASP A 303 -25.77 189.79 51.96
C ASP A 303 -24.57 190.58 51.40
N HIS A 304 -24.32 190.51 50.08
CA HIS A 304 -23.29 191.29 49.37
C HIS A 304 -23.65 192.78 49.19
N ALA A 305 -24.93 193.16 49.29
CA ALA A 305 -25.39 194.56 49.23
C ALA A 305 -25.26 195.33 50.58
N ARG A 306 -24.92 194.65 51.69
CA ARG A 306 -24.84 195.26 53.03
C ARG A 306 -23.43 195.38 53.62
N GLN A 307 -22.41 194.79 53.01
CA GLN A 307 -21.04 194.80 53.55
C GLN A 307 -19.99 195.49 52.65
N GLN A 308 -20.41 196.10 51.53
CA GLN A 308 -19.59 197.02 50.72
C GLN A 308 -19.31 198.38 51.40
N HIS A 309 -19.45 198.52 52.72
CA HIS A 309 -19.30 199.81 53.40
C HIS A 309 -18.12 199.94 54.38
N GLU A 310 -17.33 198.88 54.63
CA GLU A 310 -16.14 198.99 55.48
C GLU A 310 -15.06 197.99 55.02
N VAL A 311 -14.38 198.26 53.91
CA VAL A 311 -13.15 199.05 53.89
C VAL A 311 -11.97 198.28 54.50
N LEU A 312 -11.14 197.86 53.55
CA LEU A 312 -9.68 197.90 53.57
C LEU A 312 -8.89 196.74 54.18
N SER A 313 -7.94 196.38 53.33
CA SER A 313 -6.58 196.03 53.66
C SER A 313 -6.38 194.55 53.92
N LEU A 314 -6.12 193.78 52.86
CA LEU A 314 -4.74 193.47 52.49
C LEU A 314 -3.95 192.95 53.69
N ALA A 315 -3.93 191.63 53.87
CA ALA A 315 -2.76 190.94 54.41
C ALA A 315 -2.87 189.42 54.21
N SER A 316 -1.82 188.88 53.57
CA SER A 316 -1.28 187.53 53.68
C SER A 316 -2.21 186.36 53.28
N GLN A 317 -2.10 185.74 52.10
CA GLN A 317 -0.90 185.20 51.47
C GLN A 317 0.12 184.63 52.46
N GLU A 318 0.42 183.33 52.29
CA GLU A 318 1.43 182.55 53.01
C GLU A 318 0.96 181.89 54.31
N LYS A 319 0.75 180.57 54.26
CA LYS A 319 1.81 179.58 54.45
C LYS A 319 1.17 178.20 54.56
N SER A 320 1.27 177.37 53.54
CA SER A 320 2.45 176.60 53.12
C SER A 320 2.70 175.37 53.98
N ALA A 321 2.65 174.24 53.28
CA ALA A 321 3.36 173.00 53.53
C ALA A 321 2.91 172.14 54.72
N GLU A 322 2.41 170.96 54.37
CA GLU A 322 3.06 169.68 54.62
C GLU A 322 2.24 168.64 53.81
N ALA A 323 2.68 168.11 52.67
CA ALA A 323 3.93 167.39 52.46
C ALA A 323 4.20 166.40 53.60
N GLU A 324 3.39 165.33 53.65
CA GLU A 324 3.83 163.95 53.86
C GLU A 324 2.62 163.10 54.22
N ARG A 325 2.15 162.31 53.25
CA ARG A 325 1.85 160.87 53.41
C ARG A 325 1.18 160.32 52.17
N TRP A 326 1.91 160.53 51.09
CA TRP A 326 2.05 159.54 50.04
C TRP A 326 2.18 158.13 50.62
N SER A 327 1.64 157.20 49.86
CA SER A 327 1.90 155.77 49.93
C SER A 327 1.09 155.05 51.00
N GLN A 328 0.00 154.40 50.56
CA GLN A 328 0.10 152.95 50.55
C GLN A 328 -0.89 152.19 49.65
N ASP A 329 -2.11 152.61 49.37
CA ASP A 329 -3.09 151.61 48.89
C ASP A 329 -3.44 151.63 47.40
N ALA A 330 -2.42 151.72 46.53
CA ALA A 330 -2.58 151.52 45.08
C ALA A 330 -2.14 150.11 44.58
N ASN A 331 -1.72 149.21 45.48
CA ASN A 331 -1.05 147.94 45.14
C ASN A 331 -1.95 146.69 44.99
N ALA A 332 -3.28 146.78 44.89
CA ALA A 332 -4.15 145.60 44.91
C ALA A 332 -4.77 145.17 43.57
N ALA A 333 -4.63 145.93 42.47
CA ALA A 333 -5.32 145.62 41.20
C ALA A 333 -4.52 144.75 40.21
N HIS A 334 -3.28 144.35 40.53
CA HIS A 334 -2.38 143.61 39.63
C HIS A 334 -2.61 142.08 39.59
N ALA A 335 -3.51 141.50 40.41
CA ALA A 335 -3.59 140.04 40.59
C ALA A 335 -4.73 139.30 39.84
N ARG A 336 -5.58 139.95 39.05
CA ARG A 336 -6.73 139.27 38.38
C ARG A 336 -6.56 139.01 36.88
N ALA A 337 -5.42 139.33 36.30
CA ALA A 337 -5.10 139.06 34.90
C ALA A 337 -4.50 137.65 34.64
N GLN A 338 -4.25 136.84 35.68
CA GLN A 338 -3.55 135.54 35.57
C GLN A 338 -4.45 134.28 35.57
N ALA A 339 -5.78 134.40 35.53
CA ALA A 339 -6.67 133.22 35.54
C ALA A 339 -7.05 132.68 34.15
N ALA A 340 -6.55 133.28 33.06
CA ALA A 340 -6.87 132.90 31.67
C ALA A 340 -5.88 131.90 31.04
N GLU A 341 -4.85 131.46 31.76
CA GLU A 341 -3.74 130.65 31.21
C GLU A 341 -3.89 129.13 31.48
N THR A 342 -4.86 128.71 32.30
CA THR A 342 -5.05 127.31 32.72
C THR A 342 -6.01 126.49 31.84
N GLN A 343 -6.67 127.08 30.84
CA GLN A 343 -7.62 126.37 29.97
C GLN A 343 -7.00 125.95 28.61
N ALA A 344 -5.76 126.36 28.33
CA ALA A 344 -5.06 126.09 27.06
C ALA A 344 -4.22 124.79 27.07
N SER A 345 -3.80 124.29 28.24
CA SER A 345 -2.96 123.09 28.37
C SER A 345 -3.74 121.76 28.43
N GLU A 346 -5.05 121.81 28.63
CA GLU A 346 -5.92 120.61 28.73
C GLU A 346 -6.40 120.09 27.36
N SER A 347 -6.38 120.94 26.34
CA SER A 347 -6.82 120.61 24.97
C SER A 347 -5.81 119.77 24.17
N LEU A 348 -4.51 119.86 24.50
CA LEU A 348 -3.43 119.11 23.83
C LEU A 348 -3.29 117.67 24.35
N ALA A 349 -3.81 117.35 25.54
CA ALA A 349 -3.78 115.99 26.10
C ALA A 349 -4.90 115.08 25.56
N ARG A 350 -6.02 115.65 25.10
CA ARG A 350 -7.15 114.87 24.53
C ARG A 350 -6.94 114.45 23.07
N ILE A 351 -6.05 115.10 22.34
CA ILE A 351 -5.75 114.77 20.93
C ILE A 351 -4.75 113.59 20.83
N ALA A 352 -3.82 113.45 21.78
CA ALA A 352 -2.88 112.32 21.84
C ALA A 352 -3.53 110.98 22.25
N ALA A 353 -4.64 111.02 23.00
CA ALA A 353 -5.38 109.81 23.41
C ALA A 353 -6.21 109.19 22.27
N LEU A 354 -6.72 110.01 21.34
CA LEU A 354 -7.53 109.55 20.19
C LEU A 354 -6.68 109.00 19.03
N GLU A 355 -5.40 109.37 18.92
CA GLU A 355 -4.47 108.80 17.93
C GLU A 355 -3.91 107.42 18.35
N ALA A 356 -3.95 107.09 19.64
CA ALA A 356 -3.59 105.76 20.15
C ALA A 356 -4.70 104.71 19.87
N GLU A 357 -5.97 105.07 20.08
CA GLU A 357 -7.13 104.19 19.82
C GLU A 357 -7.32 103.89 18.31
N LEU A 358 -6.93 104.81 17.42
CA LEU A 358 -7.02 104.63 15.96
C LEU A 358 -5.92 103.70 15.41
N ASN A 359 -4.77 103.59 16.08
CA ASN A 359 -3.71 102.65 15.71
C ASN A 359 -3.92 101.25 16.31
N GLU A 360 -4.64 101.12 17.43
CA GLU A 360 -5.04 99.84 18.02
C GLU A 360 -6.13 99.14 17.18
N GLY A 361 -7.09 99.91 16.64
CA GLY A 361 -8.12 99.39 15.72
C GLY A 361 -7.59 98.93 14.35
N ARG A 362 -6.47 99.49 13.87
CA ARG A 362 -5.84 99.04 12.60
C ARG A 362 -5.07 97.73 12.75
N ASN A 363 -4.51 97.44 13.93
CA ASN A 363 -3.84 96.17 14.21
C ASN A 363 -4.84 95.02 14.46
N ALA A 364 -6.01 95.29 15.02
CA ALA A 364 -7.08 94.29 15.21
C ALA A 364 -7.72 93.82 13.88
N LEU A 365 -7.74 94.66 12.85
CA LEU A 365 -8.33 94.33 11.54
C LEU A 365 -7.37 93.53 10.62
N VAL A 366 -6.05 93.62 10.88
CA VAL A 366 -5.03 92.82 10.19
C VAL A 366 -4.98 91.40 10.77
N THR A 367 -5.09 91.24 12.09
CA THR A 367 -5.15 89.92 12.75
C THR A 367 -6.44 89.16 12.44
N GLU A 368 -7.57 89.85 12.22
CA GLU A 368 -8.80 89.20 11.78
C GLU A 368 -8.73 88.68 10.33
N ARG A 369 -8.03 89.40 9.44
CA ARG A 369 -7.82 88.99 8.04
C ARG A 369 -6.85 87.80 7.91
N GLU A 370 -5.85 87.70 8.78
CA GLU A 370 -4.96 86.52 8.85
C GLU A 370 -5.67 85.29 9.46
N GLY A 371 -6.58 85.50 10.44
CA GLY A 371 -7.40 84.44 11.03
C GLY A 371 -8.53 83.91 10.12
N ALA A 372 -8.98 84.68 9.13
CA ALA A 372 -9.94 84.23 8.12
C ALA A 372 -9.27 83.38 7.02
N ALA A 373 -8.02 83.67 6.67
CA ALA A 373 -7.24 82.87 5.71
C ALA A 373 -6.84 81.49 6.29
N ALA A 374 -6.52 81.41 7.58
CA ALA A 374 -6.24 80.15 8.27
C ALA A 374 -7.48 79.23 8.33
N ARG A 375 -8.67 79.78 8.63
CA ARG A 375 -9.94 79.01 8.67
C ARG A 375 -10.37 78.49 7.29
N SER A 376 -10.05 79.21 6.22
CA SER A 376 -10.26 78.74 4.83
C SER A 376 -9.34 77.57 4.47
N ALA A 377 -8.09 77.56 4.93
CA ALA A 377 -7.14 76.48 4.69
C ALA A 377 -7.50 75.21 5.51
N GLU A 378 -8.03 75.38 6.72
CA GLU A 378 -8.48 74.28 7.59
C GLU A 378 -9.73 73.57 7.03
N MET A 379 -10.69 74.34 6.49
CA MET A 379 -11.89 73.80 5.81
C MET A 379 -11.55 73.05 4.50
N SER A 380 -10.46 73.44 3.82
CA SER A 380 -9.91 72.71 2.68
C SER A 380 -9.31 71.37 3.11
N ALA A 381 -8.50 71.37 4.17
CA ALA A 381 -7.89 70.16 4.72
C ALA A 381 -8.93 69.18 5.27
N GLN A 382 -10.02 69.67 5.87
CA GLN A 382 -11.15 68.84 6.33
C GLN A 382 -11.92 68.21 5.17
N ARG A 383 -12.07 68.90 4.02
CA ARG A 383 -12.66 68.32 2.80
C ARG A 383 -11.79 67.22 2.20
N ASP A 384 -10.48 67.43 2.13
CA ASP A 384 -9.53 66.43 1.61
C ASP A 384 -9.41 65.21 2.54
N HIS A 385 -9.64 65.39 3.84
CA HIS A 385 -9.72 64.29 4.80
C HIS A 385 -11.03 63.50 4.65
N ALA A 386 -12.18 64.17 4.46
CA ALA A 386 -13.45 63.52 4.17
C ALA A 386 -13.43 62.74 2.84
N GLY A 387 -12.74 63.25 1.82
CA GLY A 387 -12.53 62.56 0.55
C GLY A 387 -11.67 61.29 0.69
N ARG A 388 -10.63 61.32 1.53
CA ARG A 388 -9.79 60.15 1.85
C ARG A 388 -10.56 59.08 2.63
N ILE A 389 -11.33 59.49 3.64
CA ILE A 389 -12.20 58.55 4.39
C ILE A 389 -13.24 57.92 3.47
N GLY A 390 -13.81 58.68 2.53
CA GLY A 390 -14.72 58.13 1.51
C GLY A 390 -14.07 57.06 0.63
N GLY A 391 -12.84 57.30 0.15
CA GLY A 391 -12.09 56.34 -0.64
C GLY A 391 -11.69 55.07 0.12
N GLU A 392 -11.27 55.21 1.39
CA GLU A 392 -10.96 54.09 2.28
C GLU A 392 -12.20 53.24 2.60
N LEU A 393 -13.37 53.87 2.72
CA LEU A 393 -14.63 53.19 3.01
C LEU A 393 -15.18 52.44 1.79
N ASP A 394 -14.99 52.96 0.58
CA ASP A 394 -15.31 52.25 -0.67
C ASP A 394 -14.34 51.09 -0.94
N GLU A 395 -13.05 51.24 -0.62
CA GLU A 395 -12.07 50.17 -0.74
C GLU A 395 -12.32 49.06 0.29
N ALA A 396 -12.68 49.41 1.52
CA ALA A 396 -13.12 48.45 2.54
C ALA A 396 -14.39 47.70 2.12
N ARG A 397 -15.36 48.37 1.48
CA ARG A 397 -16.57 47.72 0.93
C ARG A 397 -16.25 46.74 -0.21
N LYS A 398 -15.28 47.06 -1.08
CA LYS A 398 -14.80 46.11 -2.10
C LYS A 398 -14.09 44.91 -1.47
N GLN A 399 -13.24 45.11 -0.48
CA GLN A 399 -12.55 44.02 0.23
C GLN A 399 -13.53 43.11 0.97
N ILE A 400 -14.57 43.67 1.60
CA ILE A 400 -15.64 42.88 2.26
C ILE A 400 -16.43 42.07 1.22
N SER A 401 -16.70 42.63 0.03
CA SER A 401 -17.41 41.92 -1.04
C SER A 401 -16.59 40.75 -1.59
N ALA A 402 -15.28 40.96 -1.81
CA ALA A 402 -14.37 39.90 -2.24
C ALA A 402 -14.22 38.78 -1.19
N LEU A 403 -14.11 39.11 0.09
CA LEU A 403 -14.04 38.12 1.18
C LEU A 403 -15.35 37.34 1.37
N MET A 404 -16.50 37.93 1.05
CA MET A 404 -17.79 37.22 1.07
C MET A 404 -17.89 36.20 -0.07
N GLU A 405 -17.35 36.54 -1.25
CA GLU A 405 -17.31 35.67 -2.43
C GLU A 405 -16.33 34.50 -2.22
N GLU A 406 -15.12 34.79 -1.70
CA GLU A 406 -14.13 33.78 -1.34
C GLU A 406 -14.65 32.83 -0.24
N LYS A 407 -15.36 33.35 0.76
CA LYS A 407 -15.97 32.52 1.81
C LYS A 407 -17.11 31.64 1.27
N ALA A 408 -17.83 32.08 0.24
CA ALA A 408 -18.85 31.28 -0.43
C ALA A 408 -18.22 30.14 -1.25
N GLU A 409 -17.10 30.42 -1.94
CA GLU A 409 -16.32 29.41 -2.67
C GLU A 409 -15.69 28.38 -1.74
N GLN A 410 -15.06 28.82 -0.65
CA GLN A 410 -14.51 27.94 0.39
C GLN A 410 -15.61 27.08 1.04
N GLY A 411 -16.82 27.62 1.23
CA GLY A 411 -17.97 26.85 1.70
C GLY A 411 -18.43 25.75 0.72
N ALA A 412 -18.38 26.03 -0.58
CA ALA A 412 -18.69 25.05 -1.63
C ALA A 412 -17.62 23.97 -1.76
N GLU A 413 -16.34 24.31 -1.61
CA GLU A 413 -15.24 23.36 -1.57
C GLU A 413 -15.28 22.48 -0.33
N LEU A 414 -15.59 23.04 0.84
CA LEU A 414 -15.74 22.25 2.07
C LEU A 414 -16.88 21.21 1.94
N ALA A 415 -17.96 21.56 1.26
CA ALA A 415 -19.07 20.65 0.98
C ALA A 415 -18.68 19.54 -0.03
N ARG A 416 -17.86 19.85 -1.03
CA ARG A 416 -17.29 18.84 -1.95
C ARG A 416 -16.34 17.90 -1.24
N VAL A 417 -15.37 18.43 -0.50
CA VAL A 417 -14.40 17.63 0.27
C VAL A 417 -15.12 16.77 1.30
N SER A 418 -16.16 17.29 1.97
CA SER A 418 -16.96 16.49 2.90
C SER A 418 -17.69 15.33 2.20
N ASN A 419 -18.17 15.51 0.97
CA ASN A 419 -18.78 14.44 0.19
C ASN A 419 -17.75 13.40 -0.29
N ASP A 420 -16.56 13.85 -0.71
CA ASP A 420 -15.49 12.97 -1.16
C ASP A 420 -14.93 12.11 -0.01
N VAL A 421 -14.77 12.70 1.18
CA VAL A 421 -14.37 11.97 2.39
C VAL A 421 -15.40 10.90 2.77
N ASN A 422 -16.70 11.20 2.64
CA ASN A 422 -17.75 10.21 2.90
C ASN A 422 -17.75 9.08 1.85
N ALA A 423 -17.50 9.39 0.57
CA ALA A 423 -17.38 8.38 -0.49
C ALA A 423 -16.14 7.49 -0.32
N LEU A 424 -15.01 8.07 0.10
CA LEU A 424 -13.79 7.33 0.42
C LEU A 424 -13.97 6.42 1.63
N ARG A 425 -14.66 6.89 2.67
CA ARG A 425 -14.99 6.07 3.84
C ARG A 425 -15.85 4.86 3.50
N GLN A 426 -16.89 5.03 2.66
CA GLN A 426 -17.72 3.91 2.20
C GLN A 426 -16.92 2.91 1.34
N ARG A 427 -15.97 3.38 0.52
CA ARG A 427 -15.07 2.48 -0.23
C ARG A 427 -14.10 1.73 0.67
N ALA A 428 -13.59 2.38 1.72
CA ALA A 428 -12.71 1.74 2.70
C ALA A 428 -13.46 0.64 3.48
N GLU A 429 -14.67 0.92 3.96
CA GLU A 429 -15.50 -0.07 4.66
C GLU A 429 -15.91 -1.25 3.75
N ALA A 430 -16.13 -1.01 2.45
CA ALA A 430 -16.38 -2.07 1.48
C ALA A 430 -15.11 -2.92 1.19
N ALA A 431 -13.94 -2.30 1.15
CA ALA A 431 -12.66 -2.99 0.97
C ALA A 431 -12.32 -3.86 2.19
N GLU A 432 -12.58 -3.36 3.41
CA GLU A 432 -12.37 -4.11 4.66
C GLU A 432 -13.29 -5.34 4.75
N LYS A 433 -14.56 -5.22 4.35
CA LYS A 433 -15.48 -6.37 4.24
C LYS A 433 -15.02 -7.41 3.22
N ASN A 434 -14.52 -6.98 2.06
CA ASN A 434 -13.97 -7.92 1.07
C ASN A 434 -12.68 -8.58 1.55
N ALA A 435 -11.80 -7.87 2.26
CA ALA A 435 -10.56 -8.42 2.80
C ALA A 435 -10.83 -9.46 3.89
N THR A 436 -11.79 -9.20 4.77
CA THR A 436 -12.20 -10.16 5.82
C THR A 436 -12.90 -11.40 5.24
N GLU A 437 -13.69 -11.25 4.18
CA GLU A 437 -14.30 -12.39 3.49
C GLU A 437 -13.28 -13.25 2.72
N LEU A 438 -12.27 -12.62 2.09
CA LEU A 438 -11.15 -13.31 1.45
C LEU A 438 -10.27 -14.05 2.49
N ALA A 439 -9.97 -13.42 3.62
CA ALA A 439 -9.24 -14.06 4.71
C ALA A 439 -9.99 -15.29 5.24
N ARG A 440 -11.31 -15.20 5.39
CA ARG A 440 -12.15 -16.33 5.80
C ARG A 440 -12.13 -17.47 4.78
N ARG A 441 -12.23 -17.16 3.48
CA ARG A 441 -12.18 -18.18 2.41
C ARG A 441 -10.81 -18.86 2.30
N LEU A 442 -9.72 -18.14 2.56
CA LEU A 442 -8.37 -18.72 2.58
C LEU A 442 -8.21 -19.69 3.75
N VAL A 443 -8.67 -19.33 4.95
CA VAL A 443 -8.64 -20.23 6.12
C VAL A 443 -9.49 -21.48 5.90
N GLU A 444 -10.69 -21.34 5.33
CA GLU A 444 -11.55 -22.50 5.01
C GLU A 444 -10.91 -23.40 3.93
N LYS A 445 -10.17 -22.84 2.97
CA LYS A 445 -9.48 -23.59 1.92
C LYS A 445 -8.22 -24.29 2.42
N GLU A 446 -7.41 -23.62 3.24
CA GLU A 446 -6.23 -24.22 3.89
C GLU A 446 -6.62 -25.38 4.81
N GLN A 447 -7.70 -25.24 5.59
CA GLN A 447 -8.21 -26.34 6.44
C GLN A 447 -8.73 -27.53 5.61
N GLY A 448 -9.34 -27.27 4.45
CA GLY A 448 -9.75 -28.31 3.50
C GLY A 448 -8.57 -29.08 2.91
N GLU A 449 -7.59 -28.35 2.36
CA GLU A 449 -6.39 -28.93 1.73
C GLU A 449 -5.51 -29.68 2.75
N GLU A 450 -5.40 -29.19 3.98
CA GLU A 450 -4.65 -29.87 5.06
C GLU A 450 -5.34 -31.18 5.51
N SER A 451 -6.69 -31.21 5.49
CA SER A 451 -7.45 -32.42 5.78
C SER A 451 -7.32 -33.48 4.67
N GLU A 452 -7.27 -33.04 3.41
CA GLU A 452 -7.08 -33.90 2.24
C GLU A 452 -5.65 -34.47 2.21
N LEU A 453 -4.63 -33.65 2.47
CA LEU A 453 -3.24 -34.10 2.60
C LEU A 453 -3.06 -35.11 3.72
N ALA A 454 -3.68 -34.89 4.89
CA ALA A 454 -3.65 -35.85 5.99
C ALA A 454 -4.33 -37.18 5.61
N SER A 455 -5.41 -37.13 4.82
CA SER A 455 -6.09 -38.33 4.33
C SER A 455 -5.25 -39.11 3.31
N LEU A 456 -4.61 -38.42 2.37
CA LEU A 456 -3.72 -39.00 1.37
C LEU A 456 -2.47 -39.60 2.02
N GLN A 457 -1.89 -38.93 3.02
CA GLN A 457 -0.75 -39.43 3.77
C GLN A 457 -1.11 -40.72 4.55
N ARG A 458 -2.31 -40.79 5.14
CA ARG A 458 -2.82 -42.02 5.77
C ARG A 458 -3.03 -43.13 4.74
N GLN A 459 -3.54 -42.82 3.55
CA GLN A 459 -3.75 -43.80 2.49
C GLN A 459 -2.42 -44.36 1.94
N VAL A 460 -1.45 -43.51 1.65
CA VAL A 460 -0.12 -43.93 1.14
C VAL A 460 0.63 -44.76 2.19
N SER A 461 0.58 -44.37 3.47
CA SER A 461 1.21 -45.16 4.54
C SER A 461 0.52 -46.52 4.77
N ALA A 462 -0.79 -46.60 4.60
CA ALA A 462 -1.51 -47.88 4.62
C ALA A 462 -1.15 -48.76 3.41
N GLN A 463 -1.06 -48.19 2.22
CA GLN A 463 -0.68 -48.90 1.00
C GLN A 463 0.78 -49.40 1.07
N ALA A 464 1.71 -48.59 1.57
CA ALA A 464 3.10 -48.99 1.77
C ALA A 464 3.23 -50.16 2.76
N LYS A 465 2.44 -50.16 3.85
CA LYS A 465 2.38 -51.28 4.80
C LYS A 465 1.82 -52.55 4.17
N ALA A 466 0.79 -52.43 3.34
CA ALA A 466 0.21 -53.58 2.62
C ALA A 466 1.20 -54.18 1.62
N HIS A 467 1.90 -53.33 0.85
CA HIS A 467 2.94 -53.77 -0.09
C HIS A 467 4.11 -54.43 0.62
N SER A 468 4.62 -53.83 1.70
CA SER A 468 5.70 -54.44 2.51
C SER A 468 5.31 -55.83 2.98
N LYS A 469 4.10 -56.00 3.51
CA LYS A 469 3.60 -57.31 3.95
C LYS A 469 3.51 -58.31 2.80
N ALA A 470 3.01 -57.90 1.63
CA ALA A 470 2.95 -58.77 0.46
C ALA A 470 4.35 -59.21 -0.03
N TYR A 471 5.35 -58.32 0.04
CA TYR A 471 6.74 -58.66 -0.26
C TYR A 471 7.33 -59.66 0.75
N ASP A 472 7.05 -59.48 2.04
CA ASP A 472 7.50 -60.41 3.08
C ASP A 472 6.87 -61.80 2.91
N ASP A 473 5.57 -61.87 2.57
CA ASP A 473 4.88 -63.12 2.28
C ASP A 473 5.43 -63.82 1.03
N LEU A 474 5.70 -63.08 -0.05
CA LEU A 474 6.36 -63.60 -1.26
C LEU A 474 7.76 -64.13 -0.97
N ARG A 475 8.53 -63.43 -0.14
CA ARG A 475 9.85 -63.85 0.29
C ARG A 475 9.79 -65.14 1.10
N ALA A 476 8.87 -65.24 2.06
CA ALA A 476 8.67 -66.45 2.85
C ALA A 476 8.28 -67.65 1.96
N ASN A 477 7.42 -67.44 0.96
CA ASN A 477 7.04 -68.48 0.00
C ASN A 477 8.25 -68.91 -0.86
N ALA A 478 9.06 -67.97 -1.35
CA ALA A 478 10.28 -68.29 -2.09
C ALA A 478 11.28 -69.11 -1.23
N GLU A 479 11.43 -68.78 0.06
CA GLU A 479 12.25 -69.56 0.99
C GLU A 479 11.72 -70.99 1.19
N GLN A 480 10.40 -71.18 1.21
CA GLN A 480 9.76 -72.50 1.24
C GLN A 480 10.05 -73.31 -0.02
N TRP A 481 9.93 -72.71 -1.22
CA TRP A 481 10.26 -73.36 -2.49
C TRP A 481 11.73 -73.76 -2.57
N VAL A 482 12.65 -72.92 -2.11
CA VAL A 482 14.08 -73.25 -2.05
C VAL A 482 14.33 -74.44 -1.12
N THR A 483 13.64 -74.48 0.01
CA THR A 483 13.75 -75.61 0.97
C THR A 483 13.19 -76.90 0.37
N TYR A 484 12.04 -76.82 -0.30
CA TYR A 484 11.44 -77.95 -1.00
C TYR A 484 12.35 -78.48 -2.12
N ALA A 485 12.91 -77.59 -2.94
CA ALA A 485 13.84 -77.97 -4.00
C ALA A 485 15.12 -78.64 -3.46
N LYS A 486 15.63 -78.19 -2.31
CA LYS A 486 16.76 -78.83 -1.62
C LYS A 486 16.41 -80.24 -1.13
N ASP A 487 15.25 -80.42 -0.51
CA ASP A 487 14.78 -81.75 -0.07
C ASP A 487 14.57 -82.68 -1.26
N LEU A 488 13.95 -82.21 -2.34
CA LEU A 488 13.74 -82.99 -3.56
C LEU A 488 15.08 -83.42 -4.19
N ARG A 489 16.06 -82.51 -4.26
CA ARG A 489 17.41 -82.82 -4.73
C ARG A 489 18.07 -83.89 -3.86
N GLN A 490 17.99 -83.76 -2.54
CA GLN A 490 18.57 -84.75 -1.62
C GLN A 490 17.91 -86.13 -1.78
N ARG A 491 16.58 -86.17 -1.97
CA ARG A 491 15.86 -87.43 -2.27
C ARG A 491 16.31 -88.05 -3.59
N LEU A 492 16.54 -87.25 -4.62
CA LEU A 492 17.05 -87.71 -5.91
C LEU A 492 18.48 -88.24 -5.80
N ASP A 493 19.36 -87.56 -5.06
CA ASP A 493 20.74 -88.02 -4.82
C ASP A 493 20.74 -89.38 -4.09
N VAL A 494 19.94 -89.52 -3.02
CA VAL A 494 19.77 -90.80 -2.30
C VAL A 494 19.18 -91.90 -3.20
N ALA A 495 18.24 -91.56 -4.08
CA ALA A 495 17.67 -92.51 -5.03
C ALA A 495 18.69 -92.95 -6.08
N ASN A 496 19.50 -92.03 -6.60
CA ASN A 496 20.57 -92.31 -7.56
C ASN A 496 21.66 -93.19 -6.93
N GLU A 497 22.06 -92.92 -5.69
CA GLU A 497 22.99 -93.78 -4.95
C GLU A 497 22.45 -95.21 -4.76
N LYS A 498 21.16 -95.35 -4.43
CA LYS A 498 20.50 -96.67 -4.33
C LYS A 498 20.50 -97.40 -5.67
N ILE A 499 20.24 -96.70 -6.77
CA ILE A 499 20.25 -97.28 -8.12
C ILE A 499 21.67 -97.74 -8.48
N LEU A 500 22.68 -96.91 -8.24
CA LEU A 500 24.09 -97.26 -8.48
C LEU A 500 24.53 -98.47 -7.65
N PHE A 501 24.12 -98.56 -6.38
CA PHE A 501 24.42 -99.72 -5.54
C PHE A 501 23.75 -101.00 -6.04
N ILE A 502 22.49 -100.91 -6.49
CA ILE A 502 21.78 -102.05 -7.07
C ILE A 502 22.48 -102.52 -8.35
N ASP A 503 22.88 -101.61 -9.24
CA ASP A 503 23.53 -101.93 -10.51
C ASP A 503 24.93 -102.54 -10.33
N ALA A 504 25.72 -101.98 -9.38
CA ALA A 504 27.02 -102.54 -8.99
C ALA A 504 26.87 -103.94 -8.38
N ARG A 505 25.86 -104.15 -7.54
CA ARG A 505 25.56 -105.45 -6.94
C ARG A 505 25.12 -106.47 -8.00
N SER A 506 24.21 -106.12 -8.91
CA SER A 506 23.78 -107.03 -9.98
C SER A 506 24.94 -107.36 -10.92
N THR A 507 25.80 -106.40 -11.21
CA THR A 507 27.01 -106.63 -12.03
C THR A 507 27.98 -107.59 -11.31
N GLY A 508 28.19 -107.41 -10.00
CA GLY A 508 29.00 -108.32 -9.18
C GLY A 508 28.42 -109.72 -9.09
N GLU A 509 27.10 -109.85 -8.90
CA GLU A 509 26.39 -111.13 -8.88
C GLU A 509 26.50 -111.86 -10.24
N VAL A 510 26.34 -111.15 -11.36
CA VAL A 510 26.52 -111.73 -12.70
C VAL A 510 27.96 -112.15 -12.95
N ALA A 511 28.95 -111.37 -12.52
CA ALA A 511 30.36 -111.73 -12.64
C ALA A 511 30.72 -112.98 -11.82
N LEU A 512 30.21 -113.08 -10.59
CA LEU A 512 30.35 -114.26 -9.74
C LEU A 512 29.66 -115.48 -10.34
N MET A 513 28.43 -115.32 -10.84
CA MET A 513 27.69 -116.40 -11.52
C MET A 513 28.45 -116.91 -12.75
N ARG A 514 29.03 -116.01 -13.57
CA ARG A 514 29.87 -116.40 -14.71
C ARG A 514 31.13 -117.16 -14.26
N ARG A 515 31.80 -116.70 -13.21
CA ARG A 515 33.01 -117.36 -12.70
C ARG A 515 32.71 -118.74 -12.07
N LEU A 516 31.62 -118.84 -11.31
CA LEU A 516 31.16 -120.11 -10.75
C LEU A 516 30.71 -121.08 -11.86
N ALA A 517 30.06 -120.60 -12.92
CA ALA A 517 29.71 -121.42 -14.07
C ALA A 517 30.96 -121.99 -14.77
N VAL A 518 31.99 -121.17 -14.99
CA VAL A 518 33.27 -121.62 -15.57
C VAL A 518 34.00 -122.63 -14.67
N GLU A 519 34.01 -122.42 -13.35
CA GLU A 519 34.61 -123.38 -12.41
C GLU A 519 33.79 -124.68 -12.32
N LEU A 520 32.47 -124.62 -12.41
CA LEU A 520 31.59 -125.80 -12.46
C LEU A 520 31.79 -126.60 -13.74
N GLU A 521 31.92 -125.93 -14.89
CA GLU A 521 32.24 -126.56 -16.18
C GLU A 521 33.60 -127.29 -16.12
N ARG A 522 34.58 -126.71 -15.42
CA ARG A 522 35.92 -127.31 -15.21
C ARG A 522 35.88 -128.54 -14.30
N LEU A 523 35.05 -128.56 -13.26
CA LEU A 523 35.03 -129.61 -12.24
C LEU A 523 34.06 -130.77 -12.57
N LYS A 524 32.91 -130.48 -13.20
CA LYS A 524 31.90 -131.45 -13.63
C LYS A 524 31.18 -130.96 -14.90
N PRO A 525 31.65 -131.36 -16.09
CA PRO A 525 31.05 -130.90 -17.35
C PRO A 525 29.60 -131.39 -17.56
N ASP A 526 29.21 -132.53 -16.99
CA ASP A 526 27.85 -133.08 -17.10
C ASP A 526 26.85 -132.52 -16.06
N HIS A 527 27.24 -131.48 -15.30
CA HIS A 527 26.39 -130.93 -14.26
C HIS A 527 25.25 -130.08 -14.85
N GLU A 528 24.02 -130.27 -14.37
CA GLU A 528 22.81 -129.61 -14.91
C GLU A 528 22.94 -128.07 -14.99
N LEU A 529 23.65 -127.46 -14.05
CA LEU A 529 23.93 -126.02 -14.01
C LEU A 529 24.93 -125.51 -15.07
N VAL A 530 25.56 -126.36 -15.87
CA VAL A 530 26.40 -125.95 -17.01
C VAL A 530 25.52 -125.62 -18.22
N PHE A 531 24.35 -126.26 -18.33
CA PHE A 531 23.40 -126.00 -19.41
C PHE A 531 22.68 -124.66 -19.21
N ARG A 532 22.71 -123.84 -20.26
CA ARG A 532 22.17 -122.46 -20.26
C ARG A 532 20.69 -122.38 -19.88
N GLU A 533 19.90 -123.39 -20.25
CA GLU A 533 18.47 -123.45 -19.94
C GLU A 533 18.19 -123.67 -18.45
N ALA A 534 18.98 -124.50 -17.77
CA ALA A 534 18.86 -124.72 -16.34
C ALA A 534 19.29 -123.48 -15.54
N GLN A 535 20.34 -122.78 -15.99
CA GLN A 535 20.74 -121.49 -15.43
C GLN A 535 19.65 -120.42 -15.60
N GLN A 536 19.03 -120.32 -16.77
CA GLN A 536 17.95 -119.36 -17.02
C GLN A 536 16.72 -119.63 -16.15
N LYS A 537 16.32 -120.90 -15.97
CA LYS A 537 15.23 -121.26 -15.05
C LYS A 537 15.55 -120.88 -13.60
N LEU A 538 16.73 -121.25 -13.11
CA LEU A 538 17.14 -120.93 -11.74
C LEU A 538 17.21 -119.41 -11.49
N ILE A 539 17.72 -118.64 -12.47
CA ILE A 539 17.75 -117.18 -12.42
C ILE A 539 16.32 -116.61 -12.43
N GLY A 540 15.45 -117.11 -13.30
CA GLY A 540 14.03 -116.71 -13.37
C GLY A 540 13.30 -116.94 -12.05
N ASP A 541 13.47 -118.12 -11.45
CA ASP A 541 12.84 -118.49 -10.18
C ASP A 541 13.35 -117.63 -9.01
N LYS A 542 14.68 -117.38 -8.94
CA LYS A 542 15.25 -116.50 -7.91
C LYS A 542 14.80 -115.05 -8.08
N MET A 543 14.73 -114.56 -9.31
CA MET A 543 14.28 -113.20 -9.61
C MET A 543 12.79 -113.05 -9.23
N ALA A 544 11.96 -114.06 -9.52
CA ALA A 544 10.58 -114.11 -9.08
C ALA A 544 10.43 -114.08 -7.57
N GLN A 545 11.25 -114.83 -6.85
CA GLN A 545 11.22 -114.87 -5.39
C GLN A 545 11.65 -113.54 -4.75
N GLN A 546 12.70 -112.90 -5.27
CA GLN A 546 13.16 -111.59 -4.76
C GLN A 546 12.19 -110.46 -5.06
N LEU A 547 11.55 -110.49 -6.24
CA LEU A 547 10.53 -109.50 -6.59
C LEU A 547 9.28 -109.72 -5.73
N ALA A 548 8.88 -110.97 -5.46
CA ALA A 548 7.76 -111.28 -4.57
C ALA A 548 7.99 -110.76 -3.15
N GLN A 549 9.21 -110.88 -2.61
CA GLN A 549 9.58 -110.29 -1.32
C GLN A 549 9.49 -108.75 -1.29
N LYS A 550 9.61 -108.08 -2.43
CA LYS A 550 9.46 -106.63 -2.58
C LYS A 550 8.03 -106.21 -2.94
N GLY A 551 7.07 -107.14 -2.94
CA GLY A 551 5.67 -106.87 -3.28
C GLY A 551 5.39 -106.83 -4.78
N TYR A 552 6.21 -107.47 -5.62
CA TYR A 552 6.03 -107.54 -7.07
C TYR A 552 5.98 -109.00 -7.54
N ARG A 553 5.04 -109.35 -8.42
CA ARG A 553 4.97 -110.66 -9.07
C ARG A 553 5.68 -110.60 -10.41
N TYR A 554 6.68 -111.46 -10.59
CA TYR A 554 7.40 -111.64 -11.85
C TYR A 554 6.97 -112.95 -12.50
N ASP A 555 6.56 -112.87 -13.77
CA ASP A 555 6.29 -114.04 -14.58
C ASP A 555 7.55 -114.38 -15.42
N PRO A 556 8.28 -115.47 -15.11
CA PRO A 556 9.51 -115.81 -15.81
C PRO A 556 9.30 -116.19 -17.28
N ALA A 557 8.06 -116.47 -17.71
CA ALA A 557 7.75 -116.78 -19.11
C ALA A 557 7.49 -115.55 -19.98
N THR A 558 7.16 -114.41 -19.37
CA THR A 558 6.79 -113.18 -20.10
C THR A 558 7.62 -111.96 -19.71
N ALA A 559 8.53 -112.11 -18.73
CA ALA A 559 9.34 -111.08 -18.08
C ALA A 559 8.57 -109.85 -17.59
N VAL A 560 7.25 -109.98 -17.40
CA VAL A 560 6.40 -108.91 -16.90
C VAL A 560 6.48 -108.87 -15.38
N MET A 561 6.74 -107.69 -14.83
CA MET A 561 6.60 -107.40 -13.40
C MET A 561 5.27 -106.68 -13.15
N SER A 562 4.46 -107.21 -12.24
CA SER A 562 3.22 -106.58 -11.76
C SER A 562 3.34 -106.32 -10.25
N LYS A 563 2.77 -105.22 -9.76
CA LYS A 563 2.74 -104.96 -8.32
C LYS A 563 1.68 -105.88 -7.71
N ILE A 564 2.02 -106.55 -6.61
CA ILE A 564 1.05 -107.31 -5.82
C ILE A 564 0.22 -106.25 -5.09
N GLU A 565 -0.97 -105.94 -5.63
CA GLU A 565 -1.93 -105.08 -4.95
C GLU A 565 -2.31 -105.74 -3.62
N THR A 566 -2.18 -104.98 -2.54
CA THR A 566 -2.64 -105.34 -1.19
C THR A 566 -3.77 -104.41 -0.82
#